data_AF-A0A9D4CUL3-F1
#
_entry.id   AF-A0A9D4CUL3-F1
#
_cell.length_a   1.000
_cell.length_b   1.000
_cell.length_c   1.000
_cell.angle_alpha   90.00
_cell.angle_beta   90.00
_cell.angle_gamma   90.00
#
_symmetry.space_group_name_H-M   'P 1'
#
loop_
_entity.id
_entity.type
_entity.pdbx_description
1 polymer ?
#
loop_
_entity_poly.entity_id
_entity_poly.type
_entity_poly.pdbx_seq_one_letter_code
_entity_poly.pdbx_strand_id
1 'polypeptide(L)'
;MYTSGLLEQWLMLSKKTEYHDEQHEDPVLKASRTKVIICTTMYREADYEMRQLLQSINGIHRAQTDGVWKFESHIFFDGAVKDVNPTEFVLQLISLAEEELGVKAQFCTRTSTLYGLSISWNLNTKLTNNLDRDMVFKIHLKDNIKVKNKKRWSQVMYMSYVLDFILKQEECK
;
A
#
# COMPACT_ATOMS: atom_id res chain seq x y z
N MET A 1 18.23 29.88 19.46
CA MET A 1 18.70 29.23 20.69
C MET A 1 17.52 28.46 21.27
N TYR A 2 17.50 27.13 21.14
CA TYR A 2 16.56 26.31 21.90
C TYR A 2 17.08 26.22 23.33
N THR A 3 16.28 26.64 24.29
CA THR A 3 16.64 26.67 25.71
C THR A 3 16.70 25.24 26.24
N SER A 4 17.91 24.69 26.40
CA SER A 4 18.15 23.31 26.87
C SER A 4 17.70 23.06 28.32
N GLY A 5 17.44 24.13 29.10
CA GLY A 5 17.13 24.03 30.54
C GLY A 5 15.75 23.45 30.89
N LEU A 6 14.82 23.37 29.93
CA LEU A 6 13.45 22.89 30.17
C LEU A 6 13.03 21.79 29.19
N LEU A 7 14.00 21.03 28.66
CA LEU A 7 13.74 19.97 27.68
C LEU A 7 12.70 18.96 28.19
N GLU A 8 12.85 18.51 29.44
CA GLU A 8 11.91 17.56 30.08
C GLU A 8 10.49 18.11 30.18
N GLN A 9 10.34 19.39 30.53
CA GLN A 9 9.02 20.01 30.65
C GLN A 9 8.35 20.22 29.29
N TRP A 10 9.14 20.53 28.26
CA TRP A 10 8.68 20.57 26.87
C TRP A 10 8.29 19.20 26.35
N LEU A 11 9.05 18.15 26.67
CA LEU A 11 8.70 16.77 26.35
C LEU A 11 7.40 16.34 27.03
N MET A 12 7.22 16.69 28.30
CA MET A 12 6.00 16.39 29.06
C MET A 12 4.77 17.13 28.51
N LEU A 13 4.91 18.39 28.10
CA LEU A 13 3.84 19.15 27.43
C LEU A 13 3.53 18.65 26.02
N SER A 14 4.53 18.14 25.31
CA SER A 14 4.37 17.57 23.96
C SER A 14 3.85 16.13 23.97
N LYS A 15 3.92 15.46 25.13
CA LYS A 15 3.41 14.11 25.32
C LYS A 15 1.90 14.17 25.44
N LYS A 16 1.20 13.71 24.39
CA LYS A 16 -0.23 13.44 24.46
C LYS A 16 -0.48 12.43 25.59
N THR A 17 -1.05 12.92 26.68
CA THR A 17 -1.42 12.14 27.86
C THR A 17 -2.94 11.99 27.82
N GLU A 18 -3.47 10.83 28.22
CA GLU A 18 -4.91 10.53 28.22
C GLU A 18 -5.74 11.65 28.88
N TYR A 19 -5.17 12.28 29.91
CA TYR A 19 -5.79 13.36 30.68
C TYR A 19 -5.97 14.70 29.93
N HIS A 20 -5.22 14.93 28.86
CA HIS A 20 -5.27 16.17 28.06
C HIS A 20 -5.98 15.99 26.72
N ASP A 21 -6.40 14.77 26.37
CA ASP A 21 -7.08 14.47 25.11
C ASP A 21 -8.57 14.27 25.42
N GLU A 22 -9.39 15.32 25.23
CA GLU A 22 -10.86 15.25 25.45
C GLU A 22 -11.56 14.21 24.55
N GLN A 23 -10.83 13.66 23.55
CA GLN A 23 -11.28 12.58 22.65
C GLN A 23 -10.44 11.30 22.78
N HIS A 24 -10.05 10.92 23.99
CA HIS A 24 -9.35 9.65 24.21
C HIS A 24 -10.27 8.46 23.88
N GLU A 25 -10.19 7.96 22.64
CA GLU A 25 -10.84 6.73 22.20
C GLU A 25 -9.99 5.51 22.55
N ASP A 26 -10.66 4.40 22.91
CA ASP A 26 -10.00 3.10 23.12
C ASP A 26 -9.13 2.75 21.89
N PRO A 27 -7.82 2.51 22.06
CA PRO A 27 -6.91 2.18 20.97
C PRO A 27 -7.39 1.02 20.11
N VAL A 28 -8.08 0.04 20.69
CA VAL A 28 -8.59 -1.15 20.00
C VAL A 28 -9.78 -0.81 19.11
N LEU A 29 -10.69 0.04 19.59
CA LEU A 29 -11.83 0.51 18.80
C LEU A 29 -11.36 1.39 17.64
N LYS A 30 -10.41 2.30 17.91
CA LYS A 30 -9.78 3.13 16.88
C LYS A 30 -9.05 2.29 15.84
N ALA A 31 -8.30 1.29 16.29
CA ALA A 31 -7.62 0.31 15.43
C ALA A 31 -8.58 -0.40 14.47
N SER A 32 -9.77 -0.81 14.95
CA SER A 32 -10.74 -1.54 14.14
C SER A 32 -11.36 -0.72 13.00
N ARG A 33 -11.39 0.61 13.17
CA ARG A 33 -11.90 1.59 12.19
C ARG A 33 -10.81 2.15 11.30
N THR A 34 -9.54 1.90 11.61
CA THR A 34 -8.41 2.45 10.88
C THR A 34 -7.97 1.49 9.78
N LYS A 35 -7.74 2.03 8.57
CA LYS A 35 -7.17 1.31 7.43
C LYS A 35 -5.76 1.84 7.17
N VAL A 36 -4.78 0.95 7.13
CA VAL A 36 -3.38 1.26 6.84
C VAL A 36 -3.12 1.02 5.36
N ILE A 37 -2.69 2.06 4.65
CA ILE A 37 -2.41 2.02 3.23
C ILE A 37 -0.90 2.04 3.04
N ILE A 38 -0.36 0.98 2.45
CA ILE A 38 1.06 0.85 2.11
C ILE A 38 1.20 1.26 0.65
N CYS A 39 1.95 2.33 0.40
CA CYS A 39 2.24 2.80 -0.95
C CYS A 39 3.74 2.69 -1.20
N THR A 40 4.11 1.89 -2.19
CA THR A 40 5.50 1.68 -2.58
C THR A 40 5.67 2.05 -4.03
N THR A 41 6.80 2.67 -4.39
CA THR A 41 7.14 3.02 -5.77
C THR A 41 8.34 2.22 -6.20
N MET A 42 8.32 1.69 -7.41
CA MET A 42 9.39 0.86 -7.98
C MET A 42 9.78 1.34 -9.37
N TYR A 43 11.07 1.27 -9.70
CA TYR A 43 11.57 1.51 -11.05
C TYR A 43 12.79 0.65 -11.34
N ARG A 44 12.64 -0.37 -12.20
CA ARG A 44 13.75 -1.26 -12.61
C ARG A 44 14.56 -1.81 -11.42
N GLU A 45 13.87 -2.12 -10.32
CA GLU A 45 14.47 -2.73 -9.13
C GLU A 45 15.00 -4.13 -9.47
N ALA A 46 15.96 -4.62 -8.69
CA ALA A 46 16.47 -5.98 -8.83
C ALA A 46 15.45 -7.03 -8.32
N ASP A 47 15.61 -8.29 -8.74
CA ASP A 47 14.77 -9.40 -8.30
C ASP A 47 14.72 -9.54 -6.78
N TYR A 48 15.88 -9.48 -6.12
CA TYR A 48 16.00 -9.65 -4.68
C TYR A 48 15.34 -8.50 -3.90
N GLU A 49 15.30 -7.29 -4.45
CA GLU A 49 14.64 -6.13 -3.85
C GLU A 49 13.11 -6.26 -3.97
N MET A 50 12.62 -6.65 -5.15
CA MET A 50 11.21 -6.94 -5.38
C MET A 50 10.73 -8.09 -4.48
N ARG A 51 11.52 -9.16 -4.37
CA ARG A 51 11.23 -10.32 -3.51
C ARG A 51 11.14 -9.92 -2.05
N GLN A 52 12.09 -9.14 -1.53
CA GLN A 52 12.07 -8.68 -0.13
C GLN A 52 10.82 -7.83 0.19
N LEU A 53 10.41 -6.96 -0.74
CA LEU A 53 9.16 -6.20 -0.57
C LEU A 53 7.95 -7.14 -0.50
N LEU A 54 7.84 -8.10 -1.43
CA LEU A 54 6.74 -9.04 -1.48
C LEU A 54 6.69 -9.94 -0.23
N GLN A 55 7.84 -10.39 0.26
CA GLN A 55 7.96 -11.14 1.52
C GLN A 55 7.49 -10.32 2.71
N SER A 56 7.83 -9.02 2.73
CA SER A 56 7.37 -8.10 3.77
C SER A 56 5.85 -7.93 3.73
N ILE A 57 5.26 -7.77 2.54
CA ILE A 57 3.81 -7.70 2.34
C ILE A 57 3.14 -9.01 2.78
N ASN A 58 3.72 -10.16 2.45
CA ASN A 58 3.21 -11.46 2.89
C ASN A 58 3.26 -11.59 4.43
N GLY A 59 4.33 -11.12 5.06
CA GLY A 59 4.44 -11.05 6.52
C GLY A 59 3.32 -10.21 7.15
N ILE A 60 3.01 -9.05 6.57
CA ILE A 60 1.90 -8.19 7.00
C ILE A 60 0.55 -8.88 6.79
N HIS A 61 0.34 -9.51 5.64
CA HIS A 61 -0.88 -10.27 5.35
C HIS A 61 -1.12 -11.37 6.38
N ARG A 62 -0.07 -12.12 6.74
CA ARG A 62 -0.13 -13.15 7.78
C ARG A 62 -0.37 -12.56 9.18
N ALA A 63 0.19 -11.40 9.50
CA ALA A 63 -0.05 -10.75 10.79
C ALA A 63 -1.48 -10.14 10.88
N GLN A 64 -2.06 -9.71 9.76
CA GLN A 64 -3.42 -9.18 9.70
C GLN A 64 -4.48 -10.21 10.09
N THR A 65 -4.24 -11.51 9.84
CA THR A 65 -5.23 -12.55 10.20
C THR A 65 -5.55 -12.55 11.68
N ASP A 66 -4.60 -12.16 12.52
CA ASP A 66 -4.71 -12.16 13.97
C ASP A 66 -4.93 -10.74 14.53
N GLY A 67 -4.57 -9.71 13.75
CA GLY A 67 -4.64 -8.30 14.14
C GLY A 67 -6.01 -7.63 13.99
N VAL A 68 -6.16 -6.42 14.54
CA VAL A 68 -7.38 -5.60 14.44
C VAL A 68 -7.34 -4.64 13.25
N TRP A 69 -6.14 -4.37 12.71
CA TRP A 69 -5.93 -3.41 11.62
C TRP A 69 -6.23 -4.01 10.25
N LYS A 70 -6.81 -3.19 9.38
CA LYS A 70 -7.01 -3.51 7.96
C LYS A 70 -5.88 -2.92 7.14
N PHE A 71 -5.24 -3.73 6.29
CA PHE A 71 -4.18 -3.27 5.40
C PHE A 71 -4.62 -3.31 3.94
N GLU A 72 -4.12 -2.35 3.16
CA GLU A 72 -4.16 -2.35 1.71
C GLU A 72 -2.76 -2.00 1.18
N SER A 73 -2.27 -2.74 0.19
CA SER A 73 -0.95 -2.52 -0.40
C SER A 73 -1.06 -2.11 -1.86
N HIS A 74 -0.34 -1.04 -2.20
CA HIS A 74 -0.23 -0.47 -3.52
C HIS A 74 1.23 -0.37 -3.95
N ILE A 75 1.57 -0.98 -5.08
CA ILE A 75 2.88 -0.84 -5.72
C ILE A 75 2.71 -0.04 -7.00
N PHE A 76 3.31 1.14 -7.07
CA PHE A 76 3.41 1.93 -8.30
C PHE A 76 4.68 1.57 -9.05
N PHE A 77 4.51 0.96 -10.22
CA PHE A 77 5.60 0.60 -11.11
C PHE A 77 5.76 1.68 -12.18
N ASP A 78 6.81 2.50 -12.04
CA ASP A 78 7.19 3.50 -13.05
C ASP A 78 7.81 2.79 -14.25
N GLY A 79 7.47 3.21 -15.47
CA GLY A 79 8.03 2.61 -16.68
C GLY A 79 7.56 1.20 -16.99
N ALA A 80 6.35 0.86 -16.55
CA ALA A 80 5.80 -0.48 -16.68
C ALA A 80 5.50 -0.89 -18.13
N VAL A 81 5.05 0.04 -18.97
CA VAL A 81 4.69 -0.22 -20.37
C VAL A 81 5.61 0.58 -21.29
N LYS A 82 6.17 -0.10 -22.29
CA LYS A 82 6.96 0.51 -23.36
C LYS A 82 6.41 0.06 -24.70
N ASP A 83 5.95 1.01 -25.52
CA ASP A 83 5.50 0.77 -26.89
C ASP A 83 4.49 -0.40 -27.00
N VAL A 84 3.43 -0.34 -26.17
CA VAL A 84 2.32 -1.31 -26.04
C VAL A 84 2.63 -2.57 -25.23
N ASN A 85 3.89 -2.99 -25.11
CA ASN A 85 4.25 -4.21 -24.39
C ASN A 85 4.66 -3.94 -22.92
N PRO A 86 4.31 -4.84 -21.98
CA PRO A 86 4.82 -4.77 -20.62
C PRO A 86 6.33 -5.04 -20.59
N THR A 87 7.05 -4.28 -19.77
CA THR A 87 8.50 -4.43 -19.61
C THR A 87 8.84 -5.73 -18.87
N GLU A 88 10.01 -6.30 -19.13
CA GLU A 88 10.53 -7.52 -18.45
C GLU A 88 10.43 -7.46 -16.92
N PHE A 89 10.72 -6.30 -16.32
CA PHE A 89 10.64 -6.11 -14.86
C PHE A 89 9.21 -6.26 -14.31
N VAL A 90 8.19 -5.94 -15.10
CA VAL A 90 6.79 -6.13 -14.69
C VAL A 90 6.44 -7.61 -14.70
N LEU A 91 6.87 -8.32 -15.74
CA LEU A 91 6.68 -9.77 -15.84
C LEU A 91 7.40 -10.49 -14.69
N GLN A 92 8.61 -10.05 -14.37
CA GLN A 92 9.40 -10.52 -13.24
C GLN A 92 8.68 -10.26 -11.90
N LEU A 93 8.15 -9.05 -11.68
CA LEU A 93 7.39 -8.72 -10.48
C LEU A 93 6.14 -9.60 -10.34
N ILE A 94 5.40 -9.82 -11.43
CA ILE A 94 4.22 -10.69 -11.43
C ILE A 94 4.63 -12.13 -11.08
N SER A 95 5.68 -12.66 -11.70
CA SER A 95 6.20 -14.01 -11.41
C SER A 95 6.60 -14.16 -9.94
N LEU A 96 7.29 -13.17 -9.37
CA LEU A 96 7.67 -13.18 -7.96
C LEU A 96 6.45 -13.05 -7.03
N ALA A 97 5.44 -12.27 -7.43
CA ALA A 97 4.21 -12.17 -6.66
C ALA A 97 3.46 -13.51 -6.62
N GLU A 98 3.43 -14.27 -7.73
CA GLU A 98 2.85 -15.62 -7.74
C GLU A 98 3.59 -16.57 -6.79
N GLU A 99 4.91 -16.49 -6.73
CA GLU A 99 5.76 -17.31 -5.84
C GLU A 99 5.56 -16.96 -4.36
N GLU A 100 5.67 -15.67 -4.01
CA GLU A 100 5.74 -15.22 -2.61
C GLU A 100 4.36 -15.00 -1.97
N LEU A 101 3.36 -14.56 -2.75
CA LEU A 101 2.00 -14.29 -2.27
C LEU A 101 1.00 -15.39 -2.63
N GLY A 102 1.39 -16.36 -3.48
CA GLY A 102 0.50 -17.43 -3.93
C GLY A 102 -0.66 -16.93 -4.81
N VAL A 103 -0.56 -15.71 -5.35
CA VAL A 103 -1.53 -15.17 -6.29
C VAL A 103 -1.37 -15.85 -7.65
N LYS A 104 -2.42 -15.83 -8.47
CA LYS A 104 -2.32 -16.24 -9.88
C LYS A 104 -2.66 -15.06 -10.77
N ALA A 105 -1.87 -14.81 -11.79
CA ALA A 105 -2.08 -13.76 -12.77
C ALA A 105 -3.41 -13.91 -13.53
N GLN A 106 -3.97 -15.12 -13.58
CA GLN A 106 -5.26 -15.41 -14.21
C GLN A 106 -6.46 -14.88 -13.42
N PHE A 107 -6.36 -14.83 -12.09
CA PHE A 107 -7.45 -14.39 -11.20
C PHE A 107 -7.30 -12.92 -10.78
N CYS A 108 -6.64 -12.11 -11.60
CA CYS A 108 -6.44 -10.70 -11.33
C CYS A 108 -7.58 -9.82 -11.88
N THR A 109 -7.96 -8.80 -11.12
CA THR A 109 -8.86 -7.75 -11.61
C THR A 109 -8.03 -6.68 -12.29
N ARG A 110 -8.29 -6.43 -13.58
CA ARG A 110 -7.60 -5.42 -14.38
C ARG A 110 -8.48 -4.19 -14.52
N THR A 111 -7.98 -3.03 -14.10
CA THR A 111 -8.69 -1.75 -14.22
C THR A 111 -7.83 -0.78 -15.01
N SER A 112 -8.37 -0.25 -16.12
CA SER A 112 -7.70 0.81 -16.89
C SER A 112 -7.74 2.12 -16.11
N THR A 113 -6.58 2.77 -15.97
CA THR A 113 -6.44 4.03 -15.25
C THR A 113 -5.98 5.15 -16.19
N LEU A 114 -6.13 6.40 -15.77
CA LEU A 114 -5.72 7.56 -16.57
C LEU A 114 -4.22 7.56 -16.87
N TYR A 115 -3.40 6.96 -16.01
CA TYR A 115 -1.95 6.89 -16.16
C TYR A 115 -1.45 5.56 -16.76
N GLY A 116 -2.33 4.58 -16.99
CA GLY A 116 -1.91 3.26 -17.47
C GLY A 116 -2.92 2.16 -17.14
N LEU A 117 -2.46 1.14 -16.42
CA LEU A 117 -3.23 -0.02 -16.01
C LEU A 117 -3.02 -0.28 -14.51
N SER A 118 -4.01 -0.82 -13.84
CA SER A 118 -3.83 -1.38 -12.49
C SER A 118 -4.33 -2.82 -12.46
N ILE A 119 -3.61 -3.64 -11.71
CA ILE A 119 -3.91 -5.05 -11.50
C ILE A 119 -4.08 -5.24 -10.00
N SER A 120 -5.20 -5.83 -9.58
CA SER A 120 -5.45 -6.08 -8.16
C SER A 120 -5.81 -7.53 -7.88
N TRP A 121 -5.40 -7.98 -6.71
CA TRP A 121 -5.73 -9.26 -6.10
C TRP A 121 -6.30 -9.02 -4.70
N ASN A 122 -7.23 -9.88 -4.30
CA ASN A 122 -7.61 -10.04 -2.91
C ASN A 122 -6.79 -11.21 -2.36
N LEU A 123 -5.93 -10.91 -1.38
CA LEU A 123 -5.16 -11.91 -0.67
C LEU A 123 -6.07 -12.50 0.40
N ASN A 124 -6.59 -13.70 0.12
CA ASN A 124 -7.47 -14.42 1.01
C ASN A 124 -6.63 -15.42 1.80
N THR A 125 -6.76 -15.37 3.12
CA THR A 125 -6.17 -16.40 3.97
C THR A 125 -6.97 -17.70 3.81
N LYS A 126 -6.33 -18.76 3.29
CA LYS A 126 -6.93 -20.09 3.25
C LYS A 126 -7.23 -20.66 4.64
N LEU A 127 -6.71 -20.04 5.71
CA LEU A 127 -6.74 -20.58 7.07
C LEU A 127 -7.98 -20.17 7.87
N THR A 128 -8.70 -19.12 7.45
CA THR A 128 -9.91 -18.68 8.15
C THR A 128 -11.05 -18.49 7.16
N ASN A 129 -12.19 -19.15 7.40
CA ASN A 129 -13.44 -18.97 6.64
C ASN A 129 -14.08 -17.58 6.84
N ASN A 130 -13.33 -16.61 7.36
CA ASN A 130 -13.80 -15.26 7.61
C ASN A 130 -13.38 -14.35 6.45
N LEU A 131 -14.33 -14.11 5.55
CA LEU A 131 -14.24 -13.22 4.38
C LEU A 131 -13.90 -11.76 4.76
N ASP A 132 -14.06 -11.38 6.03
CA ASP A 132 -13.89 -10.01 6.52
C ASP A 132 -12.42 -9.57 6.72
N ARG A 133 -11.45 -10.44 6.46
CA ARG A 133 -10.01 -10.14 6.69
C ARG A 133 -9.15 -10.21 5.42
N ASP A 134 -9.76 -10.11 4.25
CA ASP A 134 -9.02 -10.07 2.99
C ASP A 134 -8.15 -8.79 2.91
N MET A 135 -6.90 -8.94 2.48
CA MET A 135 -5.99 -7.83 2.23
C MET A 135 -5.95 -7.53 0.73
N VAL A 136 -6.21 -6.29 0.35
CA VAL A 136 -6.14 -5.87 -1.06
C VAL A 136 -4.68 -5.63 -1.43
N PHE A 137 -4.22 -6.29 -2.49
CA PHE A 137 -2.91 -6.09 -3.09
C PHE A 137 -3.06 -5.58 -4.53
N LYS A 138 -2.53 -4.39 -4.81
CA LYS A 138 -2.75 -3.69 -6.09
C LYS A 138 -1.42 -3.21 -6.67
N ILE A 139 -1.15 -3.57 -7.91
CA ILE A 139 0.00 -3.10 -8.68
C ILE A 139 -0.50 -2.12 -9.74
N HIS A 140 -0.02 -0.90 -9.67
CA HIS A 140 -0.31 0.18 -10.60
C HIS A 140 0.82 0.27 -11.62
N LEU A 141 0.52 -0.05 -12.87
CA LEU A 141 1.45 -0.05 -14.00
C LEU A 141 1.33 1.28 -14.75
N LYS A 142 2.35 2.13 -14.63
CA LYS A 142 2.39 3.41 -15.35
C LYS A 142 2.86 3.25 -16.79
N ASP A 143 2.08 3.84 -17.69
CA ASP A 143 2.37 3.90 -19.10
C ASP A 143 3.20 5.15 -19.42
N ASN A 144 4.37 4.94 -20.04
CA ASN A 144 5.31 5.99 -20.43
C ASN A 144 4.78 6.90 -21.56
N ILE A 145 3.75 6.48 -22.28
CA ILE A 145 3.10 7.29 -23.31
C ILE A 145 2.13 8.29 -22.65
N LYS A 146 1.39 7.84 -21.63
CA LYS A 146 0.39 8.64 -20.91
C LYS A 146 1.01 9.54 -19.85
N VAL A 147 2.08 9.09 -19.21
CA VAL A 147 2.79 9.83 -18.16
C VAL A 147 4.09 10.39 -18.73
N LYS A 148 4.38 11.65 -18.45
CA LYS A 148 5.60 12.31 -18.93
C LYS A 148 6.85 11.55 -18.46
N ASN A 149 7.58 10.99 -19.41
CA ASN A 149 8.83 10.29 -19.17
C ASN A 149 9.82 11.10 -18.32
N LYS A 150 10.54 10.40 -17.43
CA LYS A 150 11.57 10.93 -16.51
C LYS A 150 11.07 11.93 -15.46
N LYS A 151 9.77 12.19 -15.35
CA LYS A 151 9.19 12.90 -14.20
C LYS A 151 8.55 11.90 -13.24
N ARG A 152 9.08 11.85 -12.01
CA ARG A 152 8.45 11.12 -10.90
C ARG A 152 7.44 12.01 -10.21
N TRP A 153 6.33 11.42 -9.77
CA TRP A 153 5.43 12.10 -8.85
C TRP A 153 6.11 12.22 -7.48
N SER A 154 5.74 13.24 -6.70
CA SER A 154 6.16 13.31 -5.32
C SER A 154 5.50 12.17 -4.51
N GLN A 155 6.10 11.78 -3.39
CA GLN A 155 5.50 10.76 -2.52
C GLN A 155 4.08 11.13 -2.08
N VAL A 156 3.84 12.42 -1.79
CA VAL A 156 2.51 12.94 -1.43
C VAL A 156 1.51 12.75 -2.57
N MET A 157 1.91 12.90 -3.83
CA MET A 157 1.00 12.70 -4.97
C MET A 157 0.56 11.24 -5.11
N TYR A 158 1.46 10.27 -4.89
CA TYR A 158 1.09 8.85 -4.91
C TYR A 158 0.06 8.55 -3.82
N MET A 159 0.30 9.03 -2.60
CA MET A 159 -0.63 8.86 -1.48
C MET A 159 -1.99 9.52 -1.75
N SER A 160 -1.99 10.79 -2.19
CA SER A 160 -3.22 11.51 -2.51
C SER A 160 -4.04 10.77 -3.56
N TYR A 161 -3.39 10.28 -4.63
CA TYR A 161 -4.09 9.55 -5.67
C TYR A 161 -4.77 8.28 -5.15
N VAL A 162 -4.07 7.50 -4.31
CA VAL A 162 -4.63 6.29 -3.72
C VAL A 162 -5.82 6.62 -2.82
N LEU A 163 -5.69 7.66 -1.98
CA LEU A 163 -6.75 8.09 -1.08
C LEU A 163 -8.00 8.54 -1.87
N ASP A 164 -7.83 9.39 -2.88
CA ASP A 164 -8.93 9.85 -3.73
C ASP A 164 -9.63 8.68 -4.44
N PHE A 165 -8.86 7.68 -4.87
CA PHE A 165 -9.41 6.48 -5.49
C PHE A 165 -10.23 5.65 -4.51
N ILE A 166 -9.72 5.44 -3.30
CA ILE A 166 -10.42 4.68 -2.25
C ILE A 166 -11.69 5.39 -1.83
N LEU A 167 -11.63 6.71 -1.59
CA LEU A 167 -12.79 7.52 -1.21
C LEU A 167 -13.90 7.43 -2.26
N LYS A 168 -13.56 7.56 -3.55
CA LYS A 168 -14.53 7.38 -4.64
C LYS A 168 -15.14 5.98 -4.69
N GLN A 169 -14.36 4.94 -4.37
CA GLN A 169 -14.89 3.58 -4.30
C GLN A 169 -15.82 3.38 -3.10
N GLU A 170 -15.59 4.10 -1.99
CA GLU A 170 -16.46 4.08 -0.81
C GLU A 170 -17.75 4.87 -1.03
N GLU A 171 -17.72 5.99 -1.78
CA GLU A 171 -18.91 6.76 -2.16
C GLU A 171 -19.86 6.03 -3.14
N CYS A 172 -19.33 5.12 -3.94
CA CYS A 172 -20.12 4.33 -4.90
C CYS A 172 -20.68 3.01 -4.33
N LYS A 173 -20.43 2.70 -3.06
CA LYS A 173 -21.02 1.54 -2.36
C LYS A 173 -22.26 1.95 -1.57
#